data_AF-A0A835NX47-F1
#
_entry.id   AF-A0A835NX47-F1
#
_cell.length_a   1.000
_cell.length_b   1.000
_cell.length_c   1.000
_cell.angle_alpha   90.00
_cell.angle_beta   90.00
_cell.angle_gamma   90.00
#
_symmetry.space_group_name_H-M   'P 1'
#
loop_
_entity.id
_entity.type
_entity.pdbx_description
1 polymer ?
#
loop_
_entity_poly.entity_id
_entity_poly.type
_entity_poly.pdbx_seq_one_letter_code
_entity_poly.pdbx_strand_id
1 'polypeptide(L)'
;MPKAKGKSRRHKYSYNLNRKRLYRSARRRAAPRIACSHIRHAWDPHKSVAQNLAEMGLAEDPNKAIPIPKKLLVRKGLAGTGPL
;
A
#
# COMPACT_ATOMS: atom_id res chain seq x y z
N MET A 1 25.74 35.41 3.56
CA MET A 1 26.30 34.32 4.41
C MET A 1 25.48 33.05 4.19
N PRO A 2 26.03 31.95 3.67
CA PRO A 2 25.26 30.71 3.52
C PRO A 2 25.05 30.08 4.90
N LYS A 3 23.79 29.84 5.27
CA LYS A 3 23.39 29.23 6.55
C LYS A 3 23.98 27.81 6.67
N ALA A 4 24.45 27.48 7.89
CA ALA A 4 25.14 26.25 8.21
C ALA A 4 24.44 25.00 7.65
N LYS A 5 25.18 24.18 6.87
CA LYS A 5 24.75 22.83 6.49
C LYS A 5 24.52 22.02 7.76
N GLY A 6 23.26 21.74 8.09
CA GLY A 6 22.91 20.82 9.16
C GLY A 6 23.62 19.49 8.94
N LYS A 7 24.29 18.97 9.98
CA LYS A 7 25.04 17.70 9.91
C LYS A 7 24.06 16.61 9.48
N SER A 8 24.24 16.07 8.28
CA SER A 8 23.56 14.83 7.87
C SER A 8 23.90 13.77 8.91
N ARG A 9 22.91 13.32 9.68
CA ARG A 9 23.10 12.28 10.69
C ARG A 9 23.60 11.03 9.96
N ARG A 10 24.82 10.60 10.29
CA ARG A 10 25.40 9.36 9.75
C ARG A 10 24.41 8.21 9.96
N HIS A 11 24.11 7.50 8.88
CA HIS A 11 23.26 6.31 8.95
C HIS A 11 23.91 5.29 9.90
N LYS A 12 23.18 4.91 10.96
CA LYS A 12 23.59 3.86 11.88
C LYS A 12 23.22 2.51 11.26
N TYR A 13 24.22 1.77 10.80
CA TYR A 13 24.03 0.41 10.32
C TYR A 13 24.18 -0.56 11.49
N SER A 14 23.13 -1.34 11.76
CA SER A 14 23.19 -2.46 12.68
C SER A 14 23.83 -3.66 11.96
N TYR A 15 25.09 -3.94 12.28
CA TYR A 15 25.85 -5.01 11.62
C TYR A 15 25.33 -6.42 11.94
N ASN A 16 24.62 -6.58 13.05
CA ASN A 16 24.02 -7.85 13.46
C ASN A 16 22.69 -8.15 12.75
N LEU A 17 22.11 -7.19 12.00
CA LEU A 17 20.85 -7.40 11.30
C LEU A 17 21.06 -7.87 9.87
N ASN A 18 20.60 -9.09 9.57
CA ASN A 18 20.47 -9.54 8.20
C ASN A 18 19.22 -8.94 7.55
N ARG A 19 19.36 -7.77 6.91
CA ARG A 19 18.27 -7.05 6.24
C ARG A 19 17.52 -7.89 5.20
N LYS A 20 18.22 -8.76 4.47
CA LYS A 20 17.60 -9.66 3.48
C LYS A 20 16.63 -10.64 4.15
N ARG A 21 17.01 -11.20 5.31
CA ARG A 21 16.15 -12.10 6.10
C ARG A 21 14.93 -11.36 6.64
N LEU A 22 15.13 -10.15 7.19
CA LEU A 22 14.04 -9.31 7.70
C LEU A 22 13.03 -8.94 6.61
N TYR A 23 13.49 -8.55 5.43
CA TYR A 23 12.63 -8.26 4.28
C TYR A 23 11.82 -9.49 3.87
N ARG A 24 12.45 -10.67 3.78
CA ARG A 24 11.73 -11.92 3.47
C ARG A 24 10.71 -12.29 4.54
N SER A 25 10.99 -12.07 5.83
CA SER A 25 9.99 -12.31 6.88
C SER A 25 8.85 -11.31 6.84
N ALA A 26 9.14 -10.03 6.62
CA ALA A 26 8.12 -9.00 6.50
C ALA A 26 7.18 -9.26 5.32
N ARG A 27 7.74 -9.60 4.16
CA ARG A 27 6.95 -10.01 2.98
C ARG A 27 6.05 -11.20 3.23
N ARG A 28 6.56 -12.25 3.89
CA ARG A 28 5.75 -13.43 4.22
C ARG A 28 4.60 -13.10 5.19
N ARG A 29 4.83 -12.19 6.14
CA ARG A 29 3.79 -11.73 7.09
C ARG A 29 2.76 -10.83 6.43
N ALA A 30 3.17 -10.01 5.46
CA ALA A 30 2.30 -9.11 4.71
C ALA A 30 1.53 -9.82 3.57
N ALA A 31 1.84 -11.08 3.28
CA ALA A 31 1.15 -11.84 2.25
C ALA A 31 -0.32 -12.05 2.67
N PRO A 32 -1.29 -11.86 1.75
CA PRO A 32 -2.70 -12.01 2.06
C PRO A 32 -3.03 -13.47 2.40
N ARG A 33 -3.89 -13.67 3.41
CA ARG A 33 -4.45 -14.99 3.72
C ARG A 33 -5.68 -15.22 2.84
N ILE A 34 -5.44 -15.81 1.67
CA ILE A 34 -6.47 -16.00 0.64
C ILE A 34 -7.30 -17.26 0.97
N ALA A 35 -8.61 -17.11 1.11
CA ALA A 35 -9.52 -18.23 1.40
C ALA A 35 -9.85 -19.07 0.15
N CYS A 36 -10.10 -18.42 -0.99
CA CYS A 36 -10.43 -19.12 -2.24
C CYS A 36 -9.27 -19.98 -2.74
N SER A 37 -9.53 -21.24 -3.10
CA SER A 37 -8.52 -22.16 -3.64
C SER A 37 -7.99 -21.73 -5.00
N HIS A 38 -8.87 -21.32 -5.92
CA HIS A 38 -8.50 -20.91 -7.28
C HIS A 38 -7.51 -19.73 -7.26
N ILE A 39 -7.81 -18.71 -6.47
CA ILE A 39 -6.94 -17.53 -6.32
C ILE A 39 -5.60 -17.94 -5.69
N ARG A 40 -5.60 -18.84 -4.70
CA ARG A 40 -4.36 -19.36 -4.10
C ARG A 40 -3.47 -20.09 -5.12
N HIS A 41 -4.06 -20.89 -6.01
CA HIS A 41 -3.31 -21.62 -7.02
C HIS A 41 -2.74 -20.71 -8.11
N ALA A 42 -3.47 -19.66 -8.48
CA ALA A 42 -2.99 -18.68 -9.45
C ALA A 42 -2.01 -17.66 -8.85
N TRP A 43 -1.85 -17.60 -7.53
CA TRP A 43 -1.04 -16.59 -6.85
C TRP A 43 0.46 -16.86 -6.96
N ASP A 44 1.21 -15.91 -7.54
CA ASP A 44 2.67 -15.97 -7.63
C ASP A 44 3.34 -15.09 -6.54
N PRO A 45 4.10 -15.69 -5.60
CA PRO A 45 4.78 -14.94 -4.54
C PRO A 45 5.91 -14.04 -5.05
N HIS A 46 6.38 -14.20 -6.29
CA HIS A 46 7.41 -13.37 -6.91
C HIS A 46 6.86 -12.09 -7.52
N LYS A 47 5.56 -12.05 -7.82
CA LYS A 47 4.87 -10.87 -8.37
C LYS A 47 4.34 -9.97 -7.26
N SER A 48 4.07 -8.71 -7.61
CA SER A 48 3.39 -7.77 -6.70
C SER A 48 1.93 -8.18 -6.51
N VAL A 49 1.29 -7.69 -5.45
CA VAL A 49 -0.15 -7.90 -5.23
C VAL A 49 -0.94 -7.36 -6.41
N ALA A 50 -0.64 -6.13 -6.85
CA ALA A 50 -1.25 -5.49 -8.00
C ALA A 50 -1.16 -6.35 -9.28
N GLN A 51 0.02 -6.88 -9.58
CA GLN A 51 0.24 -7.68 -10.79
C GLN A 51 -0.49 -9.02 -10.72
N ASN A 52 -0.45 -9.71 -9.57
CA ASN A 52 -1.19 -10.96 -9.37
C ASN A 52 -2.70 -10.75 -9.61
N LEU A 53 -3.27 -9.68 -9.05
CA LEU A 53 -4.68 -9.38 -9.23
C LEU A 53 -5.01 -9.02 -10.67
N ALA A 54 -4.20 -8.18 -11.32
CA ALA A 54 -4.40 -7.77 -12.71
C ALA A 54 -4.36 -8.96 -13.68
N GLU A 55 -3.43 -9.91 -13.51
CA GLU A 55 -3.35 -11.12 -14.33
C GLU A 55 -4.55 -12.05 -14.16
N MET A 56 -5.19 -12.06 -12.98
CA MET A 56 -6.45 -12.77 -12.73
C MET A 56 -7.69 -11.99 -13.18
N GLY A 57 -7.54 -10.78 -13.73
CA GLY A 57 -8.66 -9.90 -14.08
C GLY A 57 -9.37 -9.28 -12.87
N LEU A 58 -8.69 -9.23 -11.73
CA LEU A 58 -9.21 -8.65 -10.48
C LEU A 58 -8.70 -7.22 -10.28
N ALA A 59 -9.56 -6.37 -9.72
CA ALA A 59 -9.19 -5.01 -9.35
C ALA A 59 -8.41 -4.98 -8.03
N GLU A 60 -7.26 -4.32 -8.00
CA GLU A 60 -6.52 -4.03 -6.76
C GLU A 60 -7.26 -3.00 -5.91
N ASP A 61 -7.77 -1.93 -6.54
CA ASP A 61 -8.53 -0.87 -5.87
C ASP A 61 -9.90 -0.74 -6.55
N PRO A 62 -10.99 -1.04 -5.83
CA PRO A 62 -12.34 -0.96 -6.39
C PRO A 62 -12.71 0.46 -6.84
N ASN A 63 -12.18 1.51 -6.20
CA ASN A 63 -12.48 2.89 -6.59
C ASN A 63 -11.74 3.31 -7.86
N LYS A 64 -10.61 2.66 -8.18
CA LYS A 64 -9.92 2.86 -9.46
C LYS A 64 -10.59 2.08 -10.58
N ALA A 65 -11.05 0.87 -10.30
CA ALA A 65 -11.75 0.04 -11.29
C ALA A 65 -13.15 0.58 -11.61
N ILE A 66 -13.86 1.09 -10.60
CA ILE A 66 -15.20 1.66 -10.73
C ILE A 66 -15.17 3.09 -10.16
N PRO A 67 -14.85 4.11 -10.99
CA PRO A 67 -14.74 5.48 -10.53
C PRO A 67 -16.10 6.01 -10.06
N ILE A 68 -16.16 6.51 -8.82
CA ILE A 68 -17.35 7.17 -8.28
C ILE A 68 -17.49 8.57 -8.93
N PRO A 69 -18.64 8.90 -9.54
CA PRO A 69 -18.87 10.22 -10.09
C PRO A 69 -18.70 11.33 -9.03
N LYS A 70 -17.88 12.34 -9.33
CA LYS A 70 -17.58 13.47 -8.42
C LYS A 70 -18.83 14.19 -7.88
N LYS A 71 -19.93 14.18 -8.66
CA LYS A 71 -21.22 14.76 -8.28
C LYS A 71 -21.81 14.13 -7.01
N LEU A 72 -21.46 12.88 -6.70
CA LEU A 72 -21.94 12.15 -5.51
C LEU A 72 -21.06 12.37 -4.27
N LEU A 73 -19.79 12.76 -4.44
CA LEU A 73 -18.85 13.01 -3.33
C LEU A 73 -19.12 14.34 -2.62
N VAL A 74 -19.63 15.35 -3.34
CA VAL A 74 -19.88 16.70 -2.81
C VAL A 74 -21.06 16.74 -1.81
N ARG A 75 -21.98 15.77 -1.84
CA ARG A 75 -23.20 15.77 -0.98
C ARG A 75 -22.96 15.39 0.48
N LYS A 76 -21.82 14.79 0.86
CA LYS A 76 -21.58 14.29 2.23
C LYS A 76 -20.86 15.27 3.17
N GLY A 77 -20.53 16.49 2.73
CA GLY A 77 -19.69 17.44 3.49
C GLY A 77 -20.31 18.77 3.91
N LEU A 78 -21.63 19.00 3.74
CA LEU A 78 -22.25 20.32 3.99
C LEU A 78 -23.56 20.23 4.79
N ALA A 79 -23.61 19.38 5.82
CA ALA A 79 -24.71 19.36 6.78
C ALA A 79 -24.14 19.52 8.19
N GLY A 80 -23.74 20.74 8.55
CA GLY A 80 -23.28 21.01 9.92
C GLY A 80 -22.51 22.30 10.10
N THR A 81 -23.06 23.44 9.69
CA THR A 81 -22.89 24.77 10.33
C THR A 81 -23.84 25.73 9.64
N GLY A 82 -25.05 25.89 10.18
CA GLY A 82 -25.91 27.05 9.92
C GLY A 82 -25.86 27.98 11.15
N PRO A 83 -25.94 29.31 10.98
CA PRO A 83 -25.78 30.24 12.08
C PRO A 83 -27.07 30.39 12.87
N LEU A 84 -27.00 30.25 14.20
CA LEU A 84 -27.73 31.03 15.22
C LEU A 84 -26.87 31.08 16.48
#